data_AF-A0A7Z2K2N1-F1
#
_entry.id   AF-A0A7Z2K2N1-F1
#
_cell.length_a   1.000
_cell.length_b   1.000
_cell.length_c   1.000
_cell.angle_alpha   90.00
_cell.angle_beta   90.00
_cell.angle_gamma   90.00
#
_symmetry.space_group_name_H-M   'P 1'
#
loop_
_entity.id
_entity.type
_entity.pdbx_description
1 polymer ?
#
loop_
_entity_poly.entity_id
_entity_poly.type
_entity_poly.pdbx_seq_one_letter_code
_entity_poly.pdbx_strand_id
1 'polypeptide(L)'
;MSFSLKESELTAGVKLLDGRPFYLSLEGIEKLKEDEVIESLLDRLDIALKSNEVNQVSITLDRFFTKGSQLLKKNFYFLQSTTIEYYKKFQLEKVGANYNRSITYEQVGESRIDSFLSIWGLCSKGSLNSPSKHSTRVQYEAMKQEIGKQYNTSCYSVWAFYQNGVEKDLERLYINLD
;
A
#
# COMPACT_ATOMS: atom_id res chain seq x y z
N MET A 1 8.58 10.95 -21.44
CA MET A 1 9.76 10.70 -20.58
C MET A 1 9.14 10.16 -19.31
N SER A 2 9.43 8.91 -18.97
CA SER A 2 8.85 8.26 -17.79
C SER A 2 8.99 9.13 -16.55
N PHE A 3 7.89 9.43 -15.87
CA PHE A 3 7.94 10.11 -14.57
C PHE A 3 8.88 9.39 -13.58
N SER A 4 9.66 10.16 -12.83
CA SER A 4 10.48 9.70 -11.72
C SER A 4 10.73 10.85 -10.73
N LEU A 5 11.02 10.53 -9.48
CA LEU A 5 11.46 11.51 -8.51
C LEU A 5 12.87 12.03 -8.85
N LYS A 6 13.13 13.30 -8.51
CA LYS A 6 14.47 13.90 -8.51
C LYS A 6 15.22 13.49 -7.24
N GLU A 7 16.54 13.51 -7.28
CA GLU A 7 17.39 13.20 -6.12
C GLU A 7 17.07 14.06 -4.90
N SER A 8 16.77 15.35 -5.12
CA SER A 8 16.36 16.28 -4.06
C SER A 8 15.06 15.88 -3.38
N GLU A 9 14.12 15.29 -4.11
CA GLU A 9 12.81 14.85 -3.60
C GLU A 9 12.97 13.55 -2.80
N LEU A 10 13.78 12.62 -3.31
CA LEU A 10 14.15 11.38 -2.61
C LEU A 10 14.87 11.71 -1.29
N THR A 11 15.84 12.62 -1.32
CA THR A 11 16.60 13.06 -0.14
C THR A 11 15.70 13.74 0.90
N ALA A 12 14.69 14.50 0.46
CA ALA A 12 13.69 15.08 1.34
C ALA A 12 12.76 14.02 1.97
N GLY A 13 12.79 12.78 1.47
CA GLY A 13 11.98 11.67 1.98
C GLY A 13 10.59 11.61 1.36
N VAL A 14 10.42 12.14 0.14
CA VAL A 14 9.26 11.89 -0.71
C VAL A 14 9.33 10.46 -1.22
N LYS A 15 8.21 9.74 -1.11
CA LYS A 15 8.09 8.35 -1.59
C LYS A 15 7.19 8.32 -2.81
N LEU A 16 7.57 7.49 -3.78
CA LEU A 16 6.78 7.18 -4.96
C LEU A 16 6.48 5.68 -4.96
N LEU A 17 5.20 5.32 -4.89
CA LEU A 17 4.73 3.98 -5.19
C LEU A 17 4.38 3.92 -6.67
N ASP A 18 5.12 3.11 -7.42
CA ASP A 18 5.05 3.05 -8.88
C ASP A 18 4.34 1.78 -9.36
N GLY A 19 3.01 1.89 -9.51
CA GLY A 19 2.13 0.83 -10.00
C GLY A 19 1.80 0.97 -11.48
N ARG A 20 2.67 1.57 -12.30
CA ARG A 20 2.37 1.83 -13.72
C ARG A 20 2.04 0.56 -14.51
N PRO A 21 1.13 0.65 -15.50
CA PRO A 21 0.47 1.87 -15.98
C PRO A 21 -0.78 2.28 -15.15
N PHE A 22 -1.04 1.63 -14.02
CA PHE A 22 -2.32 1.78 -13.32
C PHE A 22 -2.35 3.01 -12.42
N TYR A 23 -1.36 3.16 -11.54
CA TYR A 23 -1.31 4.27 -10.61
C TYR A 23 0.13 4.71 -10.30
N LEU A 24 0.24 5.96 -9.87
CA LEU A 24 1.36 6.47 -9.10
C LEU A 24 0.80 7.01 -7.79
N SER A 25 1.41 6.67 -6.66
CA SER A 25 1.06 7.27 -5.37
C SER A 25 2.26 8.01 -4.79
N LEU A 26 2.06 9.25 -4.38
CA LEU A 26 3.07 10.05 -3.70
C LEU A 26 2.74 10.24 -2.23
N GLU A 27 3.78 10.14 -1.40
CA GLU A 27 3.70 10.39 0.02
C GLU A 27 4.87 11.28 0.45
N GLY A 28 4.69 12.06 1.51
CA GLY A 28 5.77 12.84 2.09
C GLY A 28 6.06 14.17 1.36
N ILE A 29 5.15 14.66 0.52
CA ILE A 29 5.38 15.93 -0.21
C ILE A 29 5.46 17.14 0.74
N GLU A 30 4.89 17.03 1.95
CA GLU A 30 5.01 18.03 3.01
C GLU A 30 6.44 18.23 3.52
N LYS A 31 7.36 17.31 3.21
CA LYS A 31 8.78 17.42 3.54
C LYS A 31 9.54 18.35 2.59
N LEU A 32 8.94 18.69 1.45
CA LEU A 32 9.47 19.69 0.53
C LEU A 32 9.18 21.08 1.10
N LYS A 33 10.23 21.87 1.32
CA LYS A 33 10.15 23.17 2.01
C LYS A 33 9.67 24.31 1.12
N GLU A 34 9.95 24.21 -0.18
CA GLU A 34 9.72 25.27 -1.16
C GLU A 34 8.49 24.92 -2.02
N ASP A 35 7.59 25.89 -2.18
CA ASP A 35 6.35 25.67 -2.95
C ASP A 35 6.64 25.40 -4.40
N GLU A 36 7.65 26.07 -4.96
CA GLU A 36 8.08 25.93 -6.35
C GLU A 36 8.54 24.50 -6.64
N VAL A 37 9.12 23.83 -5.64
CA VAL A 37 9.54 22.43 -5.76
C VAL A 37 8.32 21.51 -5.78
N ILE A 38 7.31 21.78 -4.95
CA ILE A 38 6.05 21.02 -4.95
C ILE A 38 5.29 21.25 -6.26
N GLU A 39 5.15 22.50 -6.71
CA GLU A 39 4.51 22.83 -7.99
C GLU A 39 5.25 22.14 -9.15
N SER A 40 6.58 22.17 -9.19
CA SER A 40 7.37 21.47 -10.21
C SER A 40 7.20 19.94 -10.16
N LEU A 41 6.99 19.36 -8.99
CA LEU A 41 6.67 17.94 -8.84
C LEU A 41 5.28 17.62 -9.42
N LEU A 42 4.27 18.43 -9.09
CA LEU A 42 2.90 18.27 -9.57
C LEU A 42 2.82 18.43 -11.10
N ASP A 43 3.50 19.42 -11.67
CA ASP A 43 3.54 19.62 -13.13
C ASP A 43 4.06 18.38 -13.86
N ARG A 44 5.07 17.71 -13.30
CA ARG A 44 5.64 16.49 -13.89
C ARG A 44 4.69 15.31 -13.78
N LEU A 45 3.92 15.18 -12.70
CA LEU A 45 2.87 14.16 -12.58
C LEU A 45 1.76 14.38 -13.60
N ASP A 46 1.32 15.63 -13.76
CA ASP A 46 0.28 15.99 -14.71
C ASP A 46 0.69 15.69 -16.15
N ILE A 47 1.97 15.89 -16.49
CA ILE A 47 2.54 15.47 -17.78
C ILE A 47 2.47 13.94 -17.94
N ALA A 48 2.75 13.18 -16.88
CA ALA A 48 2.66 11.70 -16.90
C ALA A 48 1.22 11.22 -17.12
N LEU A 49 0.24 11.86 -16.48
CA LEU A 49 -1.19 11.61 -16.70
C LEU A 49 -1.60 11.94 -18.14
N LYS A 50 -1.23 13.13 -18.65
CA LYS A 50 -1.58 13.58 -20.01
C LYS A 50 -0.97 12.72 -21.10
N SER A 51 0.21 12.17 -20.85
CA SER A 51 0.89 11.25 -21.78
C SER A 51 0.39 9.81 -21.69
N ASN A 52 -0.60 9.52 -20.84
CA ASN A 52 -1.10 8.18 -20.54
C ASN A 52 0.00 7.22 -20.06
N GLU A 53 1.06 7.73 -19.43
CA GLU A 53 2.05 6.90 -18.75
C GLU A 53 1.45 6.23 -17.50
N VAL A 54 0.39 6.84 -16.94
CA VAL A 54 -0.38 6.32 -15.81
C VAL A 54 -1.85 6.71 -15.92
N ASN A 55 -2.76 5.86 -15.44
CA ASN A 55 -4.20 6.14 -15.45
C ASN A 55 -4.69 6.99 -14.25
N GLN A 56 -3.97 6.95 -13.13
CA GLN A 56 -4.37 7.60 -11.89
C GLN A 56 -3.16 8.07 -11.08
N VAL A 57 -3.31 9.20 -10.39
CA VAL A 57 -2.36 9.66 -9.37
C VAL A 57 -3.10 9.83 -8.04
N SER A 58 -2.50 9.35 -6.96
CA SER A 58 -2.91 9.66 -5.59
C SER A 58 -1.79 10.37 -4.85
N ILE A 59 -2.15 11.31 -3.98
CA ILE A 59 -1.20 12.04 -3.15
C ILE A 59 -1.71 12.00 -1.71
N THR A 60 -0.93 11.40 -0.83
CA THR A 60 -1.21 11.35 0.61
C THR A 60 -0.54 12.56 1.26
N LEU A 61 -1.33 13.32 2.02
CA LEU A 61 -0.84 14.46 2.79
C LEU A 61 -0.86 14.16 4.28
N ASP A 62 0.14 14.65 4.99
CA ASP A 62 0.04 14.79 6.44
C ASP A 62 -1.12 15.73 6.81
N ARG A 63 -1.91 15.35 7.84
CA ARG A 63 -3.08 16.11 8.31
C ARG A 63 -2.78 17.56 8.72
N PHE A 64 -1.55 17.86 9.09
CA PHE A 64 -1.11 19.19 9.51
C PHE A 64 -0.62 20.03 8.33
N PHE A 65 -0.41 19.45 7.15
CA PHE A 65 0.03 20.15 5.95
C PHE A 65 -1.15 20.78 5.18
N THR A 66 -1.81 21.74 5.83
CA THR A 66 -3.02 22.40 5.29
C THR A 66 -2.76 23.12 3.96
N LYS A 67 -1.58 23.70 3.79
CA LYS A 67 -1.14 24.37 2.56
C LYS A 67 -1.13 23.43 1.36
N GLY A 68 -0.69 22.18 1.54
CA GLY A 68 -0.70 21.17 0.48
C GLY A 68 -2.10 20.93 -0.06
N SER A 69 -3.11 20.88 0.81
CA SER A 69 -4.50 20.69 0.37
C SER A 69 -5.02 21.81 -0.52
N GLN A 70 -4.58 23.05 -0.31
CA GLN A 70 -4.94 24.20 -1.13
C GLN A 70 -4.24 24.13 -2.50
N LEU A 71 -2.96 23.76 -2.50
CA LEU A 71 -2.16 23.59 -3.71
C LEU A 71 -2.72 22.48 -4.60
N LEU A 72 -3.09 21.34 -4.01
CA LEU A 72 -3.71 20.23 -4.72
C LEU A 72 -5.05 20.62 -5.35
N LYS A 73 -5.91 21.32 -4.61
CA LYS A 73 -7.19 21.83 -5.13
C LYS A 73 -7.00 22.80 -6.31
N LYS A 74 -5.99 23.69 -6.25
CA LYS A 74 -5.63 24.61 -7.34
C LYS A 74 -5.24 23.86 -8.61
N ASN A 75 -4.65 22.67 -8.47
CA ASN A 75 -4.25 21.78 -9.57
C ASN A 75 -5.31 20.71 -9.90
N PHE A 76 -6.58 20.92 -9.52
CA PHE A 76 -7.69 20.00 -9.83
C PHE A 76 -7.54 18.58 -9.24
N TYR A 77 -6.78 18.43 -8.16
CA TYR A 77 -6.81 17.22 -7.34
C TYR A 77 -7.97 17.30 -6.35
N PHE A 78 -8.74 16.22 -6.25
CA PHE A 78 -9.92 16.15 -5.39
C PHE A 78 -9.65 15.27 -4.18
N LEU A 79 -10.16 15.68 -3.02
CA LEU A 79 -10.08 14.87 -1.81
C LEU A 79 -10.90 13.58 -2.01
N GLN A 80 -10.20 12.45 -2.05
CA GLN A 80 -10.82 11.13 -2.20
C GLN A 80 -11.22 10.53 -0.84
N SER A 81 -10.32 10.62 0.16
CA SER A 81 -10.52 10.00 1.48
C SER A 81 -9.61 10.63 2.53
N THR A 82 -9.94 10.40 3.80
CA THR A 82 -9.07 10.71 4.95
C THR A 82 -8.63 9.40 5.59
N THR A 83 -7.32 9.19 5.71
CA THR A 83 -6.75 8.02 6.39
C THR A 83 -6.59 8.32 7.88
N ILE A 84 -7.05 7.42 8.76
CA ILE A 84 -6.78 7.46 10.19
C ILE A 84 -5.91 6.26 10.51
N GLU A 85 -4.69 6.52 10.98
CA GLU A 85 -3.73 5.48 11.36
C GLU A 85 -3.76 5.23 12.86
N TYR A 86 -3.93 3.98 13.24
CA TYR A 86 -3.77 3.49 14.61
C TYR A 86 -2.57 2.56 14.64
N TYR A 87 -1.62 2.82 15.54
CA TYR A 87 -0.50 1.91 15.78
C TYR A 87 -0.53 1.42 17.23
N LYS A 88 -0.28 0.13 17.44
CA LYS A 88 0.04 -0.46 18.74
C LYS A 88 1.45 -1.01 18.67
N LYS A 89 2.38 -0.49 19.49
CA LYS A 89 3.72 -1.05 19.62
C LYS A 89 3.64 -2.33 20.48
N PHE A 90 3.98 -3.48 19.93
CA PHE A 90 3.99 -4.77 20.62
C PHE A 90 5.22 -4.97 21.54
N GLN A 91 5.67 -3.91 22.21
CA GLN A 91 6.62 -4.10 23.31
C GLN A 91 5.82 -4.24 24.61
N LEU A 92 5.81 -5.46 25.15
CA LEU A 92 5.41 -5.82 26.52
C LEU A 92 3.91 -5.99 26.83
N GLU A 93 3.14 -6.60 25.94
CA GLU A 93 2.05 -7.45 26.40
C GLU A 93 2.22 -8.81 25.73
N LYS A 94 2.51 -9.85 26.54
CA LYS A 94 2.06 -11.19 26.17
C LYS A 94 0.55 -11.06 26.03
N VAL A 95 0.07 -10.81 24.82
CA VAL A 95 -1.33 -10.94 24.50
C VAL A 95 -1.60 -12.42 24.70
N GLY A 96 -2.01 -12.78 25.92
CA GLY A 96 -2.67 -14.03 26.22
C GLY A 96 -4.03 -13.97 25.55
N ALA A 97 -4.03 -13.95 24.22
CA ALA A 97 -5.25 -14.21 23.50
C ALA A 97 -5.53 -15.69 23.76
N ASN A 98 -6.55 -15.95 24.58
CA ASN A 98 -7.23 -17.24 24.62
C ASN A 98 -7.95 -17.43 23.28
N TYR A 99 -7.18 -17.53 22.20
CA TYR A 99 -7.67 -18.21 21.02
C TYR A 99 -7.72 -19.68 21.43
N ASN A 100 -8.90 -20.29 21.45
CA ASN A 100 -9.03 -21.76 21.45
C ASN A 100 -8.54 -22.37 20.11
N ARG A 101 -7.54 -21.73 19.50
CA ARG A 101 -7.05 -21.95 18.15
C ARG A 101 -5.52 -21.76 18.14
N SER A 102 -4.81 -22.61 17.41
CA SER A 102 -3.42 -22.34 17.06
C SER A 102 -3.37 -21.43 15.84
N ILE A 103 -2.55 -20.38 15.88
CA ILE A 103 -2.32 -19.47 14.77
C ILE A 103 -0.96 -19.82 14.15
N THR A 104 -0.92 -20.03 12.84
CA THR A 104 0.31 -20.29 12.08
C THR A 104 0.52 -19.21 11.05
N TYR A 105 1.77 -18.77 10.91
CA TYR A 105 2.21 -17.79 9.93
C TYR A 105 3.07 -18.50 8.90
N GLU A 106 2.77 -18.32 7.62
CA GLU A 106 3.57 -18.86 6.52
C GLU A 106 4.00 -17.72 5.61
N GLN A 107 5.31 -17.59 5.40
CA GLN A 107 5.87 -16.62 4.47
C GLN A 107 5.49 -16.96 3.03
N VAL A 108 5.27 -15.93 2.19
CA VAL A 108 4.95 -16.15 0.77
C VAL A 108 6.03 -16.95 0.06
N GLY A 109 7.31 -16.74 0.41
CA GLY A 109 8.43 -17.48 -0.16
C GLY A 109 8.41 -18.99 0.14
N GLU A 110 7.69 -19.41 1.19
CA GLU A 110 7.57 -20.81 1.61
C GLU A 110 6.22 -21.43 1.21
N SER A 111 5.21 -20.61 0.90
CA SER A 111 3.87 -21.04 0.49
C SER A 111 3.80 -21.39 -1.00
N ARG A 112 2.88 -22.30 -1.37
CA ARG A 112 2.45 -22.41 -2.78
C ARG A 112 1.72 -21.13 -3.14
N ILE A 113 2.23 -20.38 -4.13
CA ILE A 113 1.68 -19.10 -4.57
C ILE A 113 0.14 -19.12 -4.77
N ASP A 114 -0.39 -20.21 -5.31
CA ASP A 114 -1.83 -20.36 -5.54
C ASP A 114 -2.64 -20.33 -4.24
N SER A 115 -2.09 -20.87 -3.14
CA SER A 115 -2.71 -20.79 -1.81
C SER A 115 -2.72 -19.36 -1.30
N PHE A 116 -1.61 -18.62 -1.43
CA PHE A 116 -1.55 -17.21 -1.05
C PHE A 116 -2.54 -16.35 -1.85
N LEU A 117 -2.60 -16.53 -3.18
CA LEU A 117 -3.55 -15.81 -4.04
C LEU A 117 -5.01 -16.14 -3.71
N SER A 118 -5.31 -17.39 -3.37
CA SER A 118 -6.66 -17.78 -2.92
C SER A 118 -7.04 -17.06 -1.63
N ILE A 119 -6.13 -16.97 -0.67
CA ILE A 119 -6.35 -16.28 0.61
C ILE A 119 -6.55 -14.79 0.37
N TRP A 120 -5.69 -14.17 -0.43
CA TRP A 120 -5.82 -12.76 -0.82
C TRP A 120 -7.19 -12.50 -1.43
N GLY A 121 -7.60 -13.33 -2.39
CA GLY A 121 -8.92 -13.20 -3.02
C GLY A 121 -10.07 -13.27 -2.01
N LEU A 122 -9.97 -14.11 -0.98
CA LEU A 122 -10.97 -14.19 0.09
C LEU A 122 -10.94 -12.97 1.00
N CYS A 123 -9.77 -12.52 1.45
CA CYS A 123 -9.63 -11.35 2.32
C CYS A 123 -10.02 -10.04 1.63
N SER A 124 -9.87 -9.96 0.30
CA SER A 124 -10.30 -8.80 -0.48
C SER A 124 -11.81 -8.74 -0.70
N LYS A 125 -12.56 -9.85 -0.57
CA LYS A 125 -14.02 -9.84 -0.77
C LYS A 125 -14.69 -8.97 0.29
N GLY A 126 -15.40 -7.93 -0.17
CA GLY A 126 -16.11 -7.00 0.72
C GLY A 126 -15.23 -5.95 1.39
N SER A 127 -13.92 -5.93 1.10
CA SER A 127 -13.04 -4.82 1.49
C SER A 127 -13.41 -3.55 0.70
N LEU A 128 -13.14 -2.37 1.25
CA LEU A 128 -13.11 -1.13 0.44
C LEU A 128 -12.00 -1.18 -0.63
N ASN A 129 -11.04 -2.12 -0.49
CA ASN A 129 -10.05 -2.53 -1.49
C ASN A 129 -10.52 -3.75 -2.32
N SER A 130 -11.81 -4.11 -2.28
CA SER A 130 -12.37 -5.18 -3.11
C SER A 130 -12.16 -4.83 -4.59
N PRO A 131 -11.76 -5.77 -5.46
CA PRO A 131 -11.04 -5.45 -6.67
C PRO A 131 -11.76 -4.48 -7.61
N SER A 132 -11.05 -3.40 -7.92
CA SER A 132 -11.18 -2.59 -9.13
C SER A 132 -10.85 -3.44 -10.37
N LYS A 133 -11.84 -4.07 -11.02
CA LYS A 133 -11.76 -4.72 -12.36
C LYS A 133 -10.63 -5.75 -12.65
N HIS A 134 -9.62 -5.93 -11.81
CA HIS A 134 -8.40 -6.69 -12.05
C HIS A 134 -8.36 -7.97 -11.22
N SER A 135 -7.74 -9.02 -11.78
CA SER A 135 -7.56 -10.28 -11.08
C SER A 135 -6.58 -10.15 -9.92
N THR A 136 -6.74 -10.96 -8.88
CA THR A 136 -5.82 -11.04 -7.74
C THR A 136 -4.37 -11.27 -8.15
N ARG A 137 -4.15 -11.98 -9.27
CA ARG A 137 -2.80 -12.22 -9.78
C ARG A 137 -2.14 -10.97 -10.34
N VAL A 138 -2.90 -10.10 -11.01
CA VAL A 138 -2.38 -8.81 -11.51
C VAL A 138 -1.99 -7.91 -10.33
N GLN A 139 -2.81 -7.88 -9.28
CA GLN A 139 -2.50 -7.13 -8.06
C GLN A 139 -1.25 -7.66 -7.35
N TYR A 140 -1.09 -8.99 -7.31
CA TYR A 140 0.09 -9.64 -6.75
C TYR A 140 1.39 -9.27 -7.48
N GLU A 141 1.39 -9.26 -8.82
CA GLU A 141 2.59 -8.87 -9.57
C GLU A 141 2.91 -7.37 -9.42
N ALA A 142 1.90 -6.50 -9.34
CA ALA A 142 2.11 -5.09 -9.02
C ALA A 142 2.73 -4.90 -7.62
N MET A 143 2.21 -5.62 -6.61
CA MET A 143 2.78 -5.59 -5.26
C MET A 143 4.22 -6.12 -5.22
N LYS A 144 4.54 -7.18 -5.97
CA LYS A 144 5.93 -7.66 -6.09
C LYS A 144 6.86 -6.63 -6.69
N GLN A 145 6.38 -5.87 -7.68
CA GLN A 145 7.15 -4.79 -8.27
C GLN A 145 7.39 -3.65 -7.26
N GLU A 146 6.38 -3.33 -6.46
CA GLU A 146 6.45 -2.29 -5.42
C GLU A 146 7.41 -2.65 -4.28
N ILE A 147 7.30 -3.86 -3.73
CA ILE A 147 8.09 -4.32 -2.57
C ILE A 147 9.47 -4.85 -2.99
N GLY A 148 9.65 -5.22 -4.27
CA GLY A 148 10.88 -5.85 -4.74
C GLY A 148 11.15 -7.19 -4.04
N LYS A 149 12.41 -7.65 -4.01
CA LYS A 149 12.78 -9.00 -3.53
C LYS A 149 12.32 -9.34 -2.10
N GLN A 150 12.01 -8.32 -1.30
CA GLN A 150 11.56 -8.45 0.09
C GLN A 150 10.15 -9.05 0.20
N TYR A 151 9.36 -9.09 -0.88
CA TYR A 151 8.01 -9.66 -0.86
C TYR A 151 7.96 -11.09 -0.26
N ASN A 152 9.02 -11.88 -0.43
CA ASN A 152 9.11 -13.24 0.10
C ASN A 152 9.13 -13.29 1.63
N THR A 153 9.69 -12.27 2.28
CA THR A 153 9.88 -12.18 3.74
C THR A 153 8.90 -11.20 4.39
N SER A 154 8.26 -10.35 3.60
CA SER A 154 7.37 -9.28 4.04
C SER A 154 5.89 -9.61 3.93
N CYS A 155 5.52 -10.68 3.20
CA CYS A 155 4.14 -11.10 3.03
C CYS A 155 3.86 -12.44 3.72
N TYR A 156 2.74 -12.53 4.44
CA TYR A 156 2.37 -13.71 5.24
C TYR A 156 0.93 -14.15 5.00
N SER A 157 0.75 -15.46 4.86
CA SER A 157 -0.55 -16.13 5.06
C SER A 157 -0.72 -16.45 6.54
N VAL A 158 -1.88 -16.13 7.11
CA VAL A 158 -2.20 -16.48 8.50
C VAL A 158 -3.35 -17.47 8.55
N TRP A 159 -3.11 -18.59 9.21
CA TRP A 159 -4.07 -19.68 9.38
C TRP A 159 -4.43 -19.86 10.84
N ALA A 160 -5.71 -20.05 11.15
CA ALA A 160 -6.16 -20.48 12.47
C ALA A 160 -6.70 -21.91 12.41
N PHE A 161 -6.28 -22.76 13.36
CA PHE A 161 -6.78 -24.12 13.51
C PHE A 161 -7.44 -24.28 14.88
N TYR A 162 -8.66 -24.83 14.93
CA TYR A 162 -9.26 -25.21 16.21
C TYR A 162 -8.48 -26.37 16.84
N GLN A 163 -8.30 -26.35 18.16
CA GLN A 163 -7.51 -27.35 18.91
C GLN A 163 -7.99 -28.80 18.76
N ASN A 164 -9.21 -29.04 18.23
CA ASN A 164 -9.78 -30.37 18.02
C ASN A 164 -9.72 -30.86 16.56
N GLY A 165 -8.97 -30.19 15.67
CA GLY A 165 -8.74 -30.67 14.30
C GLY A 165 -9.94 -30.56 13.35
N VAL A 166 -11.02 -29.90 13.79
CA VAL A 166 -12.22 -29.69 12.98
C VAL A 166 -12.25 -28.23 12.53
N GLU A 167 -12.10 -28.06 11.21
CA GLU A 167 -12.20 -26.82 10.42
C GLU A 167 -11.02 -25.82 10.43
N LYS A 168 -10.67 -25.36 9.22
CA LYS A 168 -9.77 -24.24 8.95
C LYS A 168 -10.64 -23.00 8.80
N ASP A 169 -10.58 -22.08 9.75
CA ASP A 169 -11.09 -20.73 9.54
C ASP A 169 -9.93 -19.82 9.14
N LEU A 170 -10.12 -19.16 7.99
CA LEU A 170 -9.18 -18.22 7.40
C LEU A 170 -9.47 -16.83 7.96
N GLU A 171 -8.53 -16.25 8.71
CA GLU A 171 -8.80 -14.99 9.40
C GLU A 171 -8.19 -13.77 8.73
N ARG A 172 -6.89 -13.76 8.33
CA ARG A 172 -6.21 -12.51 7.89
C ARG A 172 -5.03 -12.73 6.93
N LEU A 173 -4.72 -11.69 6.15
CA LEU A 173 -3.50 -11.54 5.37
C LEU A 173 -2.69 -10.36 5.93
N TYR A 174 -1.38 -10.53 6.11
CA TYR A 174 -0.49 -9.49 6.60
C TYR A 174 0.59 -9.18 5.54
N ILE A 175 0.70 -7.91 5.18
CA ILE A 175 1.78 -7.37 4.35
C ILE A 175 2.52 -6.37 5.25
N ASN A 176 3.76 -6.68 5.60
CA ASN A 176 4.63 -5.76 6.34
C ASN A 176 5.41 -4.91 5.34
N LEU A 177 5.11 -3.61 5.30
CA LEU A 177 5.84 -2.63 4.51
C LEU A 177 6.82 -1.93 5.45
N ASP A 178 7.99 -2.53 5.67
CA ASP A 178 9.10 -1.86 6.36
C ASP A 178 9.75 -0.80 5.45
#